data_AF-A0A6J0L2B5-F1
#
_entry.id   AF-A0A6J0L2B5-F1
#
_cell.length_a   1.000
_cell.length_b   1.000
_cell.length_c   1.000
_cell.angle_alpha   90.00
_cell.angle_beta   90.00
_cell.angle_gamma   90.00
#
_symmetry.space_group_name_H-M   'P 1'
#
loop_
_entity.id
_entity.type
_entity.pdbx_description
1 polymer ?
#
loop_
_entity_poly.entity_id
_entity_poly.type
_entity_poly.pdbx_seq_one_letter_code
_entity_poly.pdbx_strand_id
1 'polypeptide(L)'
;MKSFNTDQHGHSAAESGDVYAMSDPTKNVDDDGREKRTGTWLTASAHIITAVIGSGVLSLAWAIAQLGWIAGTLILIIFSFITYFTSTMLADCYRAPDPLTGKRNYTYMDVVRSYLGGRKVQLCGVAQYGNLIGITVGYTITASISLVAVGKANCYHNKGHHADCTISNYPYMAAFGIIQILLSQIPNFHKLSFLSLMAAVMSFAYASIGIGLAIATVAGGKVGKTNMTGTVVGVDVTAAQKIWRSFQAVGDIAFAYAYATVLIEIQDTLRSSPAENKAMKRASFVGVSTTTFFYILCGCLGYAAFGNKAPGDFLTDFGFYEPFWLIDFANACIAFHLIGAYQVFAQPIFQFVEKKCNRNWPDNKFITSEYSVNIPFLGKFNINFFRLVWRTAYVVITTLVAMIFPFFNAILGLIGAASFWPLTVYFPVEMHIAQTKVKKYSPRWIGLKMLCWVCLIVSLLAAAGSIAGLISSVKTYKPFRTIHE
;
A
#
# COMPACT_ATOMS: atom_id res chain seq x y z
N MET A 1 -26.20 75.25 6.44
CA MET A 1 -27.34 75.61 7.29
C MET A 1 -28.57 74.89 6.75
N LYS A 2 -29.14 73.94 7.52
CA LYS A 2 -30.47 73.27 7.39
C LYS A 2 -30.75 72.51 6.05
N SER A 3 -30.81 71.18 5.95
CA SER A 3 -31.53 70.10 6.67
C SER A 3 -33.02 69.92 6.32
N PHE A 4 -33.37 68.64 6.05
CA PHE A 4 -34.67 67.91 6.14
C PHE A 4 -35.64 67.85 4.93
N ASN A 5 -35.82 66.64 4.34
CA ASN A 5 -36.87 65.62 4.65
C ASN A 5 -36.86 64.53 3.53
N THR A 6 -36.58 63.24 3.79
CA THR A 6 -37.45 62.08 4.18
C THR A 6 -38.45 61.52 3.14
N ASP A 7 -38.25 60.22 2.89
CA ASP A 7 -39.21 59.10 2.78
C ASP A 7 -39.84 58.62 1.45
N GLN A 8 -39.40 57.39 1.10
CA GLN A 8 -40.16 56.14 0.87
C GLN A 8 -40.80 55.77 -0.49
N HIS A 9 -40.32 54.60 -0.94
CA HIS A 9 -40.99 53.45 -1.58
C HIS A 9 -41.47 53.50 -3.04
N GLY A 10 -40.86 52.62 -3.85
CA GLY A 10 -41.41 52.07 -5.08
C GLY A 10 -40.55 50.91 -5.61
N HIS A 11 -41.01 49.67 -5.40
CA HIS A 11 -40.44 48.45 -5.99
C HIS A 11 -40.74 48.37 -7.50
N SER A 12 -39.75 48.03 -8.33
CA SER A 12 -39.86 47.27 -9.60
C SER A 12 -38.44 46.94 -10.07
N ALA A 13 -37.93 45.73 -9.86
CA ALA A 13 -38.04 44.56 -10.73
C ALA A 13 -37.30 44.71 -12.08
N ALA A 14 -36.21 43.94 -12.18
CA ALA A 14 -35.59 43.30 -13.35
C ALA A 14 -35.11 44.17 -14.54
N GLU A 15 -33.81 44.12 -14.81
CA GLU A 15 -33.31 43.30 -15.93
C GLU A 15 -31.82 42.98 -15.78
N SER A 16 -31.56 41.68 -15.67
CA SER A 16 -30.26 41.01 -15.60
C SER A 16 -29.63 40.94 -16.99
N GLY A 17 -28.57 41.71 -17.22
CA GLY A 17 -27.61 41.43 -18.27
C GLY A 17 -26.52 40.51 -17.75
N ASP A 18 -26.79 39.19 -17.74
CA ASP A 18 -25.76 38.18 -17.50
C ASP A 18 -24.79 38.18 -18.70
N VAL A 19 -23.75 39.00 -18.58
CA VAL A 19 -22.55 38.87 -19.40
C VAL A 19 -21.96 37.51 -19.06
N TYR A 20 -22.01 36.59 -20.02
CA TYR A 20 -21.26 35.35 -20.04
C TYR A 20 -19.85 35.60 -19.49
N ALA A 21 -19.64 35.25 -18.22
CA ALA A 21 -18.34 35.27 -17.61
C ALA A 21 -17.55 34.14 -18.27
N MET A 22 -16.81 34.49 -19.34
CA MET A 22 -15.82 33.63 -19.94
C MET A 22 -14.88 33.21 -18.81
N SER A 23 -14.99 31.96 -18.36
CA SER A 23 -14.16 31.41 -17.30
C SER A 23 -12.70 31.51 -17.72
N ASP A 24 -11.96 32.41 -17.10
CA ASP A 24 -10.54 32.61 -17.33
C ASP A 24 -9.79 31.27 -17.21
N PRO A 25 -9.17 30.74 -18.29
CA PRO A 25 -8.45 29.47 -18.29
C PRO A 25 -7.32 29.42 -17.25
N THR A 26 -6.84 30.57 -16.77
CA THR A 26 -5.78 30.66 -15.75
C THR A 26 -6.26 30.30 -14.33
N LYS A 27 -7.57 30.19 -14.07
CA LYS A 27 -8.10 29.86 -12.72
C LYS A 27 -8.03 28.37 -12.33
N ASN A 28 -7.75 27.48 -13.29
CA ASN A 28 -7.80 26.01 -13.09
C ASN A 28 -6.42 25.33 -13.09
N VAL A 29 -5.34 26.08 -12.88
CA VAL A 29 -3.98 25.53 -12.75
C VAL A 29 -3.37 25.81 -11.37
N ASP A 30 -2.47 24.92 -10.93
CA ASP A 30 -1.63 25.12 -9.74
C ASP A 30 -0.41 26.02 -10.05
N ASP A 31 0.37 26.33 -9.02
CA ASP A 31 1.59 27.15 -9.07
C ASP A 31 2.71 26.58 -9.95
N ASP A 32 2.60 25.30 -10.34
CA ASP A 32 3.51 24.63 -11.27
C ASP A 32 2.99 24.54 -12.71
N GLY A 33 1.87 25.21 -13.00
CA GLY A 33 1.25 25.26 -14.33
C GLY A 33 0.51 23.98 -14.74
N ARG A 34 0.31 23.02 -13.82
CA ARG A 34 -0.48 21.80 -14.07
C ARG A 34 -1.94 22.00 -13.68
N GLU A 35 -2.80 21.10 -14.17
CA GLU A 35 -4.20 21.02 -13.73
C GLU A 35 -4.29 21.01 -12.20
N LYS A 36 -5.21 21.81 -11.67
CA LYS A 36 -5.35 22.05 -10.24
C LYS A 36 -5.65 20.75 -9.47
N ARG A 37 -4.80 20.44 -8.50
CA ARG A 37 -4.99 19.30 -7.60
C ARG A 37 -6.14 19.57 -6.63
N THR A 38 -6.99 18.55 -6.44
CA THR A 38 -8.21 18.65 -5.64
C THR A 38 -8.20 17.82 -4.35
N GLY A 39 -7.16 17.00 -4.15
CA GLY A 39 -7.04 16.12 -3.00
C GLY A 39 -7.02 16.88 -1.67
N THR A 40 -7.54 16.22 -0.63
CA THR A 40 -7.60 16.75 0.73
C THR A 40 -6.84 15.83 1.68
N TRP A 41 -6.61 16.26 2.91
CA TRP A 41 -6.03 15.38 3.92
C TRP A 41 -6.88 14.11 4.15
N LEU A 42 -8.20 14.16 3.94
CA LEU A 42 -9.09 13.00 4.02
C LEU A 42 -8.82 12.00 2.90
N THR A 43 -8.72 12.47 1.64
CA THR A 43 -8.42 11.59 0.51
C THR A 43 -7.01 11.02 0.61
N ALA A 44 -6.04 11.82 1.08
CA ALA A 44 -4.70 11.32 1.38
C ALA A 44 -4.69 10.29 2.51
N SER A 45 -5.45 10.50 3.60
CA SER A 45 -5.61 9.49 4.64
C SER A 45 -6.19 8.20 4.09
N ALA A 46 -7.20 8.27 3.22
CA ALA A 46 -7.80 7.11 2.58
C ALA A 46 -6.80 6.38 1.68
N HIS A 47 -5.97 7.10 0.93
CA HIS A 47 -4.89 6.50 0.12
C HIS A 47 -3.83 5.83 0.99
N ILE A 48 -3.42 6.46 2.09
CA ILE A 48 -2.51 5.86 3.08
C ILE A 48 -3.14 4.58 3.60
N ILE A 49 -4.35 4.65 4.17
CA ILE A 49 -5.07 3.49 4.71
C ILE A 49 -5.19 2.36 3.67
N THR A 50 -5.52 2.69 2.42
CA THR A 50 -5.58 1.71 1.32
C THR A 50 -4.22 1.04 1.06
N ALA A 51 -3.14 1.82 1.14
CA ALA A 51 -1.78 1.34 0.93
C ALA A 51 -1.28 0.44 2.08
N VAL A 52 -1.65 0.74 3.33
CA VAL A 52 -1.20 -0.01 4.50
C VAL A 52 -2.18 -1.11 4.94
N ILE A 53 -3.48 -0.85 5.14
CA ILE A 53 -4.48 -1.88 5.46
C ILE A 53 -4.78 -2.69 4.19
N GLY A 54 -3.87 -3.56 3.79
CA GLY A 54 -3.99 -4.44 2.63
C GLY A 54 -3.55 -5.86 2.99
N SER A 55 -2.72 -6.49 2.16
CA SER A 55 -2.17 -7.82 2.47
C SER A 55 -1.33 -7.86 3.75
N GLY A 56 -0.77 -6.73 4.20
CA GLY A 56 0.09 -6.67 5.38
C GLY A 56 -0.64 -6.89 6.70
N VAL A 57 -1.93 -6.52 6.83
CA VAL A 57 -2.67 -6.77 8.10
C VAL A 57 -3.00 -8.25 8.28
N LEU A 58 -3.11 -8.99 7.18
CA LEU A 58 -3.52 -10.38 7.17
C LEU A 58 -2.45 -11.30 7.77
N SER A 59 -1.16 -10.95 7.61
CA SER A 59 -0.03 -11.70 8.17
C SER A 59 0.30 -11.38 9.62
N LEU A 60 -0.35 -10.40 10.24
CA LEU A 60 0.04 -9.95 11.58
C LEU A 60 -0.24 -10.97 12.67
N ALA A 61 -1.30 -11.77 12.55
CA ALA A 61 -1.56 -12.85 13.51
C ALA A 61 -0.43 -13.87 13.49
N TRP A 62 0.03 -14.25 12.29
CA TRP A 62 1.19 -15.11 12.10
C TRP A 62 2.46 -14.47 12.65
N ALA A 63 2.70 -13.18 12.35
CA ALA A 63 3.89 -12.48 12.81
C ALA A 63 3.97 -12.42 14.34
N ILE A 64 2.86 -12.11 15.03
CA ILE A 64 2.80 -12.17 16.50
C ILE A 64 2.94 -13.62 16.98
N ALA A 65 2.42 -14.63 16.28
CA ALA A 65 2.66 -16.02 16.64
C ALA A 65 4.14 -16.44 16.55
N GLN A 66 4.93 -15.85 15.65
CA GLN A 66 6.38 -16.12 15.55
C GLN A 66 7.21 -15.34 16.58
N LEU A 67 6.76 -14.15 16.98
CA LEU A 67 7.51 -13.25 17.87
C LEU A 67 7.07 -13.34 19.35
N GLY A 68 5.81 -13.72 19.58
CA GLY A 68 5.14 -13.71 20.88
C GLY A 68 4.51 -12.38 21.24
N TRP A 69 3.76 -12.40 22.34
CA TRP A 69 3.02 -11.24 22.86
C TRP A 69 3.88 -10.00 23.05
N ILE A 70 5.08 -10.16 23.62
CA ILE A 70 5.95 -9.04 23.99
C ILE A 70 6.62 -8.46 22.74
N ALA A 71 7.44 -9.26 22.06
CA ALA A 71 8.23 -8.77 20.95
C ALA A 71 7.35 -8.36 19.75
N GLY A 72 6.31 -9.14 19.42
CA GLY A 72 5.41 -8.82 18.30
C GLY A 72 4.71 -7.48 18.47
N THR A 73 4.10 -7.25 19.64
CA THR A 73 3.38 -6.00 19.93
C THR A 73 4.33 -4.80 20.03
N LEU A 74 5.48 -4.95 20.68
CA LEU A 74 6.46 -3.87 20.78
C LEU A 74 7.01 -3.47 19.41
N ILE A 75 7.32 -4.45 18.55
CA ILE A 75 7.82 -4.18 17.19
C ILE A 75 6.75 -3.46 16.37
N LEU A 76 5.47 -3.85 16.46
CA LEU A 76 4.36 -3.13 15.80
C LEU A 76 4.31 -1.65 16.21
N ILE A 77 4.40 -1.35 17.51
CA ILE A 77 4.35 0.03 18.02
C ILE A 77 5.60 0.82 17.59
N ILE A 78 6.78 0.22 17.68
CA ILE A 78 8.04 0.84 17.26
C ILE A 78 8.02 1.18 15.77
N PHE A 79 7.56 0.25 14.93
CA PHE A 79 7.48 0.46 13.48
C PHE A 79 6.46 1.53 13.12
N SER A 80 5.31 1.56 13.82
CA SER A 80 4.34 2.66 13.70
C SER A 80 4.99 4.01 14.00
N PHE A 81 5.72 4.12 15.11
CA PHE A 81 6.36 5.37 15.51
C PHE A 81 7.43 5.81 14.50
N ILE A 82 8.33 4.90 14.11
CA ILE A 82 9.38 5.18 13.12
C ILE A 82 8.76 5.61 11.79
N THR A 83 7.73 4.90 11.32
CA THR A 83 7.06 5.20 10.05
C THR A 83 6.40 6.57 10.10
N TYR A 84 5.65 6.88 11.15
CA TYR A 84 5.05 8.21 11.30
C TYR A 84 6.13 9.30 11.34
N PHE A 85 7.14 9.14 12.20
CA PHE A 85 8.22 10.11 12.37
C PHE A 85 8.94 10.41 11.05
N THR A 86 9.37 9.39 10.33
CA THR A 86 10.06 9.53 9.03
C THR A 86 9.15 10.04 7.92
N SER A 87 7.87 9.67 7.93
CA SER A 87 6.88 10.19 6.99
C SER A 87 6.65 11.70 7.16
N THR A 88 6.72 12.23 8.39
CA THR A 88 6.63 13.68 8.59
C THR A 88 7.83 14.43 7.99
N MET A 89 9.02 13.83 8.01
CA MET A 89 10.22 14.37 7.36
C MET A 89 10.10 14.32 5.84
N LEU A 90 9.65 13.18 5.32
CA LEU A 90 9.45 13.00 3.88
C LEU A 90 8.42 14.00 3.33
N ALA A 91 7.34 14.24 4.08
CA ALA A 91 6.30 15.20 3.71
C ALA A 91 6.83 16.64 3.59
N ASP A 92 7.81 17.03 4.41
CA ASP A 92 8.46 18.34 4.29
C ASP A 92 9.34 18.42 3.04
N CYS A 93 9.89 17.30 2.56
CA CYS A 93 10.78 17.27 1.41
C CYS A 93 10.05 17.36 0.06
N TYR A 94 8.72 17.30 0.02
CA TYR A 94 7.94 17.37 -1.23
C TYR A 94 8.28 18.61 -2.08
N ARG A 95 8.43 19.78 -1.43
CA ARG A 95 8.91 21.01 -2.07
C ARG A 95 10.39 21.23 -1.75
N ALA A 96 11.15 21.69 -2.75
CA ALA A 96 12.57 21.99 -2.61
C ALA A 96 12.93 23.35 -3.24
N PRO A 97 13.88 24.11 -2.66
CA PRO A 97 14.65 23.79 -1.46
C PRO A 97 13.88 24.03 -0.15
N ASP A 98 12.89 24.92 -0.18
CA ASP A 98 12.04 25.29 0.96
C ASP A 98 10.74 24.45 0.99
N PRO A 99 10.30 23.94 2.15
CA PRO A 99 9.14 23.05 2.27
C PRO A 99 7.78 23.70 1.93
N LEU A 100 7.69 25.05 1.89
CA LEU A 100 6.44 25.77 1.62
C LEU A 100 6.45 26.46 0.26
N THR A 101 7.56 27.11 -0.07
CA THR A 101 7.70 27.97 -1.26
C THR A 101 8.53 27.32 -2.36
N GLY A 102 9.19 26.20 -2.07
CA GLY A 102 10.00 25.48 -3.04
C GLY A 102 9.18 24.88 -4.19
N LYS A 103 9.90 24.49 -5.24
CA LYS A 103 9.33 23.79 -6.39
C LYS A 103 8.86 22.39 -5.97
N ARG A 104 7.68 22.00 -6.46
CA ARG A 104 7.11 20.66 -6.27
C ARG A 104 7.98 19.58 -6.92
N ASN A 105 8.11 18.46 -6.23
CA ASN A 105 8.64 17.21 -6.78
C ASN A 105 7.52 16.18 -6.83
N TYR A 106 7.31 15.57 -8.00
CA TYR A 106 6.13 14.75 -8.28
C TYR A 106 6.30 13.28 -7.89
N THR A 107 7.54 12.84 -7.72
CA THR A 107 7.88 11.44 -7.42
C THR A 107 8.92 11.40 -6.32
N TYR A 108 8.95 10.30 -5.57
CA TYR A 108 9.95 10.09 -4.52
C TYR A 108 11.37 10.27 -5.06
N MET A 109 11.68 9.66 -6.21
CA MET A 109 12.99 9.76 -6.84
C MET A 109 13.35 11.21 -7.25
N ASP A 110 12.36 12.04 -7.62
CA ASP A 110 12.60 13.46 -7.90
C ASP A 110 12.99 14.23 -6.64
N VAL A 111 12.37 13.93 -5.49
CA VAL A 111 12.75 14.53 -4.20
C VAL A 111 14.18 14.16 -3.82
N VAL A 112 14.55 12.88 -3.96
CA VAL A 112 15.93 12.41 -3.72
C VAL A 112 16.93 13.12 -4.66
N ARG A 113 16.54 13.36 -5.91
CA ARG A 113 17.36 14.12 -6.86
C ARG A 113 17.57 15.57 -6.42
N SER A 114 16.53 16.22 -5.92
CA SER A 114 16.56 17.62 -5.48
C SER A 114 17.41 17.84 -4.22
N TYR A 115 17.40 16.90 -3.27
CA TYR A 115 18.13 17.06 -2.00
C TYR A 115 19.48 16.35 -1.92
N LEU A 116 19.63 15.19 -2.55
CA LEU A 116 20.80 14.33 -2.35
C LEU A 116 21.62 14.13 -3.62
N GLY A 117 20.98 14.05 -4.78
CA GLY A 117 21.63 13.91 -6.08
C GLY A 117 22.52 12.67 -6.24
N GLY A 118 23.31 12.65 -7.33
CA GLY A 118 24.33 11.64 -7.58
C GLY A 118 23.84 10.18 -7.57
N ARG A 119 24.68 9.26 -7.08
CA ARG A 119 24.40 7.81 -7.01
C ARG A 119 23.19 7.46 -6.13
N LYS A 120 22.83 8.32 -5.18
CA LYS A 120 21.67 8.11 -4.29
C LYS A 120 20.35 8.08 -5.05
N VAL A 121 20.24 8.81 -6.17
CA VAL A 121 19.06 8.76 -7.05
C VAL A 121 18.90 7.39 -7.70
N GLN A 122 19.99 6.77 -8.14
CA GLN A 122 19.96 5.43 -8.74
C GLN A 122 19.59 4.38 -7.70
N LEU A 123 20.17 4.45 -6.50
CA LEU A 123 19.83 3.57 -5.38
C LEU A 123 18.36 3.70 -4.97
N CYS A 124 17.84 4.94 -4.91
CA CYS A 124 16.42 5.19 -4.68
C CYS A 124 15.55 4.57 -5.76
N GLY A 125 15.90 4.76 -7.04
CA GLY A 125 15.14 4.16 -8.15
C GLY A 125 15.10 2.63 -8.07
N VAL A 126 16.25 1.98 -7.82
CA VAL A 126 16.31 0.50 -7.67
C VAL A 126 15.44 0.05 -6.50
N ALA A 127 15.58 0.71 -5.34
CA ALA A 127 14.79 0.36 -4.16
C ALA A 127 13.29 0.59 -4.38
N GLN A 128 12.89 1.77 -4.86
CA GLN A 128 11.49 2.15 -5.03
C GLN A 128 10.82 1.27 -6.09
N TYR A 129 11.32 1.23 -7.32
CA TYR A 129 10.66 0.47 -8.39
C TYR A 129 10.75 -1.04 -8.18
N GLY A 130 11.84 -1.55 -7.60
CA GLY A 130 11.92 -2.96 -7.19
C GLY A 130 10.86 -3.32 -6.16
N ASN A 131 10.62 -2.43 -5.19
CA ASN A 131 9.58 -2.63 -4.19
C ASN A 131 8.16 -2.55 -4.78
N LEU A 132 7.88 -1.57 -5.64
CA LEU A 132 6.59 -1.44 -6.33
C LEU A 132 6.25 -2.70 -7.14
N ILE A 133 7.24 -3.28 -7.84
CA ILE A 133 7.09 -4.57 -8.53
C ILE A 133 6.74 -5.68 -7.54
N GLY A 134 7.51 -5.78 -6.45
CA GLY A 134 7.24 -6.74 -5.38
C GLY A 134 5.82 -6.64 -4.83
N ILE A 135 5.34 -5.43 -4.56
CA ILE A 135 3.97 -5.18 -4.07
C ILE A 135 2.93 -5.69 -5.07
N THR A 136 3.09 -5.40 -6.38
CA THR A 136 2.14 -5.89 -7.39
C THR A 136 2.10 -7.42 -7.49
N VAL A 137 3.24 -8.10 -7.28
CA VAL A 137 3.32 -9.57 -7.17
C VAL A 137 2.60 -10.04 -5.90
N GLY A 138 2.91 -9.44 -4.74
CA GLY A 138 2.30 -9.78 -3.46
C GLY A 138 0.78 -9.62 -3.46
N TYR A 139 0.25 -8.58 -4.09
CA TYR A 139 -1.20 -8.37 -4.22
C TYR A 139 -1.87 -9.40 -5.13
N THR A 140 -1.20 -9.82 -6.21
CA THR A 140 -1.71 -10.91 -7.06
C THR A 140 -1.81 -12.21 -6.27
N ILE A 141 -0.80 -12.52 -5.45
CA ILE A 141 -0.81 -13.69 -4.56
C ILE A 141 -1.96 -13.57 -3.56
N THR A 142 -2.02 -12.47 -2.82
CA THR A 142 -3.02 -12.27 -1.75
C THR A 142 -4.44 -12.35 -2.27
N ALA A 143 -4.76 -11.63 -3.36
CA ALA A 143 -6.11 -11.63 -3.92
C ALA A 143 -6.54 -13.03 -4.36
N SER A 144 -5.61 -13.82 -4.92
CA SER A 144 -5.90 -15.20 -5.32
C SER A 144 -6.15 -16.11 -4.12
N ILE A 145 -5.39 -15.98 -3.02
CA ILE A 145 -5.59 -16.74 -1.79
C ILE A 145 -6.97 -16.44 -1.19
N SER A 146 -7.36 -15.17 -1.15
CA SER A 146 -8.69 -14.79 -0.65
C SER A 146 -9.82 -15.36 -1.51
N LEU A 147 -9.72 -15.32 -2.84
CA LEU A 147 -10.74 -15.90 -3.72
C LEU A 147 -10.80 -17.43 -3.63
N VAL A 148 -9.66 -18.09 -3.40
CA VAL A 148 -9.60 -19.53 -3.12
C VAL A 148 -10.27 -19.85 -1.80
N ALA A 149 -10.13 -19.00 -0.78
CA ALA A 149 -10.81 -19.16 0.50
C ALA A 149 -12.34 -19.13 0.36
N VAL A 150 -12.89 -18.25 -0.51
CA VAL A 150 -14.32 -18.24 -0.86
C VAL A 150 -14.75 -19.58 -1.46
N GLY A 151 -13.98 -20.10 -2.41
CA GLY A 151 -14.25 -21.41 -3.01
C GLY A 151 -14.21 -22.55 -1.99
N LYS A 152 -13.20 -22.54 -1.11
CA LYS A 152 -13.03 -23.55 -0.05
C LYS A 152 -14.20 -23.48 0.93
N ALA A 153 -14.54 -22.30 1.44
CA ALA A 153 -15.64 -22.10 2.38
C ALA A 153 -16.97 -22.65 1.85
N ASN A 154 -17.31 -22.32 0.60
CA ASN A 154 -18.51 -22.85 -0.06
C ASN A 154 -18.47 -24.38 -0.27
N CYS A 155 -17.29 -24.93 -0.58
CA CYS A 155 -17.13 -26.38 -0.68
C CYS A 155 -17.36 -27.07 0.67
N TYR A 156 -16.78 -26.57 1.76
CA TYR A 156 -16.98 -27.13 3.10
C TYR A 156 -18.41 -26.96 3.62
N HIS A 157 -19.07 -25.85 3.29
CA HIS A 157 -20.48 -25.66 3.61
C HIS A 157 -21.35 -26.72 2.93
N ASN A 158 -21.12 -26.97 1.65
CA ASN A 158 -21.93 -27.91 0.87
C ASN A 158 -21.61 -29.39 1.12
N LYS A 159 -20.32 -29.71 1.34
CA LYS A 159 -19.83 -31.11 1.41
C LYS A 159 -19.41 -31.54 2.82
N GLY A 160 -19.44 -30.64 3.80
CA GLY A 160 -19.00 -30.86 5.18
C GLY A 160 -17.51 -30.63 5.39
N HIS A 161 -17.10 -30.36 6.65
CA HIS A 161 -15.73 -29.99 7.04
C HIS A 161 -14.64 -31.04 6.77
N HIS A 162 -15.03 -32.29 6.49
CA HIS A 162 -14.10 -33.39 6.20
C HIS A 162 -13.92 -33.67 4.70
N ALA A 163 -14.55 -32.88 3.82
CA ALA A 163 -14.42 -33.05 2.39
C ALA A 163 -13.04 -32.58 1.86
N ASP A 164 -12.53 -33.25 0.83
CA ASP A 164 -11.40 -32.73 0.06
C ASP A 164 -11.87 -31.55 -0.80
N CYS A 165 -11.52 -30.34 -0.36
CA CYS A 165 -11.80 -29.08 -1.03
C CYS A 165 -10.51 -28.45 -1.55
N THR A 166 -9.68 -29.25 -2.22
CA THR A 166 -8.49 -28.74 -2.91
C THR A 166 -8.88 -27.85 -4.08
N ILE A 167 -8.47 -26.58 -4.05
CA ILE A 167 -8.73 -25.58 -5.10
C ILE A 167 -7.40 -24.96 -5.54
N SER A 168 -7.23 -24.78 -6.85
CA SER A 168 -6.01 -24.21 -7.42
C SER A 168 -6.01 -22.68 -7.38
N ASN A 169 -4.88 -22.08 -7.02
CA ASN A 169 -4.72 -20.62 -6.98
C ASN A 169 -4.50 -20.00 -8.37
N TYR A 170 -3.96 -20.75 -9.34
CA TYR A 170 -3.54 -20.18 -10.64
C TYR A 170 -4.68 -19.56 -11.46
N PRO A 171 -5.88 -20.15 -11.56
CA PRO A 171 -6.99 -19.53 -12.27
C PRO A 171 -7.38 -18.16 -11.69
N TYR A 172 -7.35 -18.04 -10.35
CA TYR A 172 -7.65 -16.78 -9.68
C TYR A 172 -6.54 -15.73 -9.86
N MET A 173 -5.26 -16.15 -9.87
CA MET A 173 -4.16 -15.25 -10.22
C MET A 173 -4.27 -14.74 -11.67
N ALA A 174 -4.63 -15.62 -12.62
CA ALA A 174 -4.84 -15.25 -14.01
C ALA A 174 -6.02 -14.28 -14.15
N ALA A 175 -7.15 -14.56 -13.49
CA ALA A 175 -8.32 -13.69 -13.48
C ALA A 175 -8.00 -12.30 -12.90
N PHE A 176 -7.28 -12.24 -11.77
CA PHE A 176 -6.81 -10.98 -11.21
C PHE A 176 -5.91 -10.23 -12.21
N GLY A 177 -4.95 -10.90 -12.84
CA GLY A 177 -4.10 -10.32 -13.88
C GLY A 177 -4.89 -9.76 -15.07
N ILE A 178 -5.92 -10.46 -15.55
CA ILE A 178 -6.80 -9.99 -16.64
C ILE A 178 -7.52 -8.70 -16.24
N ILE A 179 -8.07 -8.64 -15.01
CA ILE A 179 -8.70 -7.42 -14.49
C ILE A 179 -7.68 -6.27 -14.43
N GLN A 180 -6.46 -6.55 -13.97
CA GLN A 180 -5.40 -5.53 -13.92
C GLN A 180 -4.96 -5.06 -15.30
N ILE A 181 -4.89 -5.92 -16.31
CA ILE A 181 -4.60 -5.51 -17.70
C ILE A 181 -5.59 -4.44 -18.15
N LEU A 182 -6.89 -4.64 -17.90
CA LEU A 182 -7.95 -3.69 -18.27
C LEU A 182 -7.82 -2.37 -17.49
N LEU A 183 -7.74 -2.45 -16.16
CA LEU A 183 -7.69 -1.26 -15.30
C LEU A 183 -6.39 -0.46 -15.46
N SER A 184 -5.27 -1.14 -15.70
CA SER A 184 -3.98 -0.50 -15.93
C SER A 184 -3.96 0.32 -17.22
N GLN A 185 -4.94 0.22 -18.13
CA GLN A 185 -5.01 1.13 -19.28
C GLN A 185 -5.48 2.54 -18.92
N ILE A 186 -6.02 2.73 -17.70
CA ILE A 186 -6.46 4.03 -17.22
C ILE A 186 -5.22 4.88 -16.89
N PRO A 187 -5.06 6.07 -17.51
CA PRO A 187 -3.77 6.77 -17.51
C PRO A 187 -3.44 7.57 -16.24
N ASN A 188 -4.40 7.89 -15.37
CA ASN A 188 -4.12 8.75 -14.21
C ASN A 188 -4.88 8.32 -12.94
N PHE A 189 -4.19 8.42 -11.80
CA PHE A 189 -4.65 8.17 -10.45
C PHE A 189 -5.86 9.03 -10.05
N HIS A 190 -5.96 10.28 -10.51
CA HIS A 190 -7.13 11.13 -10.25
C HIS A 190 -8.44 10.49 -10.74
N LYS A 191 -8.39 9.76 -11.85
CA LYS A 191 -9.54 9.01 -12.40
C LYS A 191 -9.87 7.74 -11.59
N LEU A 192 -8.98 7.34 -10.67
CA LEU A 192 -9.11 6.18 -9.79
C LEU A 192 -9.39 6.58 -8.33
N SER A 193 -9.63 7.87 -8.05
CA SER A 193 -9.92 8.35 -6.69
C SER A 193 -11.12 7.64 -6.06
N PHE A 194 -12.19 7.41 -6.84
CA PHE A 194 -13.34 6.60 -6.41
C PHE A 194 -12.94 5.15 -6.09
N LEU A 195 -12.11 4.53 -6.94
CA LEU A 195 -11.64 3.17 -6.74
C LEU A 195 -10.81 3.05 -5.44
N SER A 196 -9.98 4.04 -5.12
CA SER A 196 -9.23 4.05 -3.87
C SER A 196 -10.10 4.31 -2.64
N LEU A 197 -11.14 5.15 -2.75
CA LEU A 197 -12.09 5.33 -1.65
C LEU A 197 -12.82 4.02 -1.34
N MET A 198 -13.29 3.32 -2.39
CA MET A 198 -13.95 2.03 -2.23
C MET A 198 -12.98 0.99 -1.64
N ALA A 199 -11.73 0.96 -2.09
CA ALA A 199 -10.71 0.08 -1.52
C ALA A 199 -10.50 0.34 -0.01
N ALA A 200 -10.41 1.61 0.42
CA ALA A 200 -10.32 1.94 1.84
C ALA A 200 -11.54 1.44 2.65
N VAL A 201 -12.76 1.56 2.10
CA VAL A 201 -13.96 1.04 2.78
C VAL A 201 -13.90 -0.49 2.90
N MET A 202 -13.51 -1.20 1.84
CA MET A 202 -13.34 -2.65 1.88
C MET A 202 -12.26 -3.07 2.90
N SER A 203 -11.19 -2.27 3.05
CA SER A 203 -10.13 -2.51 4.02
C SER A 203 -10.63 -2.54 5.46
N PHE A 204 -11.46 -1.56 5.81
CA PHE A 204 -12.10 -1.52 7.12
C PHE A 204 -13.09 -2.66 7.30
N ALA A 205 -13.84 -3.01 6.26
CA ALA A 205 -14.82 -4.09 6.32
C ALA A 205 -14.16 -5.43 6.67
N TYR A 206 -13.19 -5.90 5.88
CA TYR A 206 -12.59 -7.21 6.13
C TYR A 206 -11.80 -7.23 7.44
N ALA A 207 -11.09 -6.14 7.79
CA ALA A 207 -10.34 -6.09 9.05
C ALA A 207 -11.27 -6.11 10.27
N SER A 208 -12.38 -5.36 10.23
CA SER A 208 -13.39 -5.37 11.30
C SER A 208 -14.07 -6.72 11.44
N ILE A 209 -14.37 -7.38 10.31
CA ILE A 209 -14.92 -8.73 10.30
C ILE A 209 -13.94 -9.72 10.95
N GLY A 210 -12.67 -9.70 10.54
CA GLY A 210 -11.64 -10.56 11.13
C GLY A 210 -11.46 -10.34 12.63
N ILE A 211 -11.48 -9.08 13.07
CA ILE A 211 -11.47 -8.72 14.50
C ILE A 211 -12.70 -9.31 15.21
N GLY A 212 -13.89 -9.11 14.65
CA GLY A 212 -15.14 -9.63 15.23
C GLY A 212 -15.15 -11.15 15.35
N LEU A 213 -14.70 -11.85 14.30
CA LEU A 213 -14.56 -13.31 14.29
C LEU A 213 -13.53 -13.80 15.32
N ALA A 214 -12.40 -13.11 15.45
CA ALA A 214 -11.38 -13.42 16.46
C ALA A 214 -11.94 -13.22 17.89
N ILE A 215 -12.65 -12.12 18.14
CA ILE A 215 -13.32 -11.87 19.42
C ILE A 215 -14.36 -12.95 19.72
N ALA A 216 -15.21 -13.29 18.76
CA ALA A 216 -16.24 -14.32 18.92
C ALA A 216 -15.62 -15.68 19.25
N THR A 217 -14.50 -16.02 18.61
CA THR A 217 -13.76 -17.27 18.85
C THR A 217 -13.21 -17.32 20.28
N VAL A 218 -12.53 -16.26 20.71
CA VAL A 218 -11.98 -16.16 22.07
C VAL A 218 -13.09 -16.13 23.12
N ALA A 219 -14.14 -15.36 22.91
CA ALA A 219 -15.29 -15.27 23.82
C ALA A 219 -16.08 -16.58 23.92
N GLY A 220 -16.09 -17.38 22.84
CA GLY A 220 -16.65 -18.73 22.82
C GLY A 220 -15.79 -19.79 23.53
N GLY A 221 -14.71 -19.39 24.20
CA GLY A 221 -13.82 -20.29 24.97
C GLY A 221 -12.79 -21.04 24.14
N LYS A 222 -12.75 -20.82 22.81
CA LYS A 222 -11.71 -21.37 21.93
C LYS A 222 -10.52 -20.41 21.92
N VAL A 223 -9.52 -20.70 22.75
CA VAL A 223 -8.28 -19.91 22.83
C VAL A 223 -7.12 -20.74 22.31
N GLY A 224 -6.33 -20.16 21.42
CA GLY A 224 -5.14 -20.79 20.88
C GLY A 224 -4.04 -20.94 21.95
N LYS A 225 -3.15 -21.93 21.75
CA LYS A 225 -1.97 -22.09 22.61
C LYS A 225 -0.96 -20.98 22.33
N THR A 226 -0.94 -19.96 23.19
CA THR A 226 -0.05 -18.79 23.08
C THR A 226 1.10 -18.85 24.09
N ASN A 227 2.17 -18.10 23.81
CA ASN A 227 3.35 -17.94 24.65
C ASN A 227 3.89 -16.50 24.57
N MET A 228 4.62 -16.08 25.61
CA MET A 228 5.25 -14.75 25.68
C MET A 228 6.28 -14.50 24.57
N THR A 229 6.98 -15.56 24.13
CA THR A 229 8.05 -15.52 23.10
C THR A 229 7.66 -16.25 21.81
N GLY A 230 6.36 -16.46 21.61
CA GLY A 230 5.80 -17.01 20.38
C GLY A 230 5.99 -18.51 20.24
N THR A 231 6.07 -18.95 18.99
CA THR A 231 6.23 -20.35 18.61
C THR A 231 7.37 -21.02 19.37
N VAL A 232 7.13 -22.24 19.87
CA VAL A 232 8.07 -22.97 20.74
C VAL A 232 8.84 -24.00 19.92
N VAL A 233 10.11 -24.19 20.26
CA VAL A 233 10.93 -25.25 19.66
C VAL A 233 10.39 -26.61 20.09
N GLY A 234 10.18 -27.50 19.13
CA GLY A 234 9.58 -28.82 19.37
C GLY A 234 9.66 -29.69 18.14
N VAL A 235 8.81 -30.73 18.09
CA VAL A 235 8.76 -31.69 16.99
C VAL A 235 8.49 -31.01 15.64
N ASP A 236 7.62 -30.00 15.64
CA ASP A 236 7.20 -29.31 14.41
C ASP A 236 8.12 -28.15 13.99
N VAL A 237 8.95 -27.64 14.92
CA VAL A 237 9.74 -26.41 14.70
C VAL A 237 11.11 -26.53 15.37
N THR A 238 12.17 -26.55 14.56
CA THR A 238 13.56 -26.51 15.05
C THR A 238 13.96 -25.11 15.55
N ALA A 239 15.02 -25.03 16.36
CA ALA A 239 15.56 -23.75 16.84
C ALA A 239 15.95 -22.81 15.69
N ALA A 240 16.57 -23.34 14.62
CA ALA A 240 16.93 -22.56 13.44
C ALA A 240 15.68 -22.02 12.72
N GLN A 241 14.66 -22.85 12.52
CA GLN A 241 13.40 -22.41 11.90
C GLN A 241 12.70 -21.35 12.74
N LYS A 242 12.72 -21.45 14.08
CA LYS A 242 12.18 -20.41 14.96
C LYS A 242 12.85 -19.06 14.68
N ILE A 243 14.19 -19.02 14.64
CA ILE A 243 14.94 -17.78 14.39
C ILE A 243 14.58 -17.19 13.02
N TRP A 244 14.60 -18.00 11.96
CA TRP A 244 14.30 -17.53 10.60
C TRP A 244 12.86 -17.02 10.48
N ARG A 245 11.89 -17.72 11.08
CA ARG A 245 10.49 -17.29 11.11
C ARG A 245 10.30 -16.00 11.91
N SER A 246 11.00 -15.83 13.03
CA SER A 246 10.97 -14.57 13.79
C SER A 246 11.50 -13.40 12.96
N PHE A 247 12.61 -13.57 12.24
CA PHE A 247 13.12 -12.51 11.35
C PHE A 247 12.18 -12.22 10.18
N GLN A 248 11.61 -13.26 9.55
CA GLN A 248 10.61 -13.09 8.51
C GLN A 248 9.38 -12.33 9.03
N ALA A 249 8.89 -12.64 10.23
CA ALA A 249 7.79 -11.92 10.88
C ALA A 249 8.09 -10.43 11.11
N VAL A 250 9.33 -10.05 11.39
CA VAL A 250 9.74 -8.64 11.43
C VAL A 250 9.60 -8.00 10.04
N GLY A 251 9.96 -8.72 8.98
CA GLY A 251 9.74 -8.29 7.60
C GLY A 251 8.25 -8.11 7.26
N ASP A 252 7.38 -9.01 7.71
CA ASP A 252 5.94 -8.91 7.51
C ASP A 252 5.35 -7.69 8.22
N ILE A 253 5.79 -7.41 9.45
CA ILE A 253 5.42 -6.17 10.17
C ILE A 253 5.96 -4.94 9.43
N ALA A 254 7.18 -5.01 8.89
CA ALA A 254 7.76 -3.94 8.07
C ALA A 254 6.92 -3.63 6.83
N PHE A 255 6.47 -4.69 6.15
CA PHE A 255 5.61 -4.60 4.98
C PHE A 255 4.27 -3.96 5.32
N ALA A 256 3.69 -4.28 6.48
CA ALA A 256 2.43 -3.67 6.92
C ALA A 256 2.52 -2.14 7.05
N TYR A 257 3.69 -1.53 7.23
CA TYR A 257 3.84 -0.07 7.28
C TYR A 257 4.43 0.56 5.99
N ALA A 258 4.50 -0.19 4.88
CA ALA A 258 5.30 0.19 3.70
C ALA A 258 4.68 1.21 2.72
N TYR A 259 3.92 2.22 3.18
CA TYR A 259 3.36 3.25 2.28
C TYR A 259 4.33 4.38 1.91
N ALA A 260 5.46 4.50 2.60
CA ALA A 260 6.45 5.57 2.35
C ALA A 260 6.91 5.60 0.88
N THR A 261 6.89 4.46 0.20
CA THR A 261 7.27 4.28 -1.21
C THR A 261 6.41 5.03 -2.21
N VAL A 262 5.19 5.42 -1.82
CA VAL A 262 4.21 6.17 -2.63
C VAL A 262 3.74 7.47 -1.93
N LEU A 263 4.38 7.85 -0.80
CA LEU A 263 3.95 9.00 -0.01
C LEU A 263 3.99 10.30 -0.82
N ILE A 264 5.06 10.51 -1.60
CA ILE A 264 5.24 11.72 -2.40
C ILE A 264 4.22 11.79 -3.53
N GLU A 265 3.94 10.66 -4.16
CA GLU A 265 2.93 10.52 -5.21
C GLU A 265 1.51 10.77 -4.65
N ILE A 266 1.20 10.31 -3.43
CA ILE A 266 -0.04 10.66 -2.72
C ILE A 266 -0.08 12.16 -2.40
N GLN A 267 1.01 12.71 -1.89
CA GLN A 267 1.11 14.13 -1.54
C GLN A 267 0.95 15.03 -2.76
N ASP A 268 1.40 14.59 -3.95
CA ASP A 268 1.21 15.31 -5.21
C ASP A 268 -0.26 15.38 -5.67
N THR A 269 -1.18 14.66 -5.02
CA THR A 269 -2.63 14.81 -5.30
C THR A 269 -3.29 15.91 -4.48
N LEU A 270 -2.61 16.42 -3.44
CA LEU A 270 -3.17 17.39 -2.51
C LEU A 270 -3.30 18.78 -3.13
N ARG A 271 -4.42 19.43 -2.85
CA ARG A 271 -4.63 20.84 -3.16
C ARG A 271 -3.65 21.73 -2.40
N SER A 272 -3.36 22.89 -2.97
CA SER A 272 -2.34 23.84 -2.49
C SER A 272 -2.67 24.56 -1.17
N SER A 273 -3.92 24.51 -0.70
CA SER A 273 -4.34 25.15 0.56
C SER A 273 -5.21 24.22 1.43
N PRO A 274 -4.84 23.94 2.69
CA PRO A 274 -3.59 24.35 3.36
C PRO A 274 -2.35 23.72 2.72
N ALA A 275 -1.14 24.19 3.08
CA ALA A 275 0.13 23.67 2.54
C ALA A 275 0.19 22.14 2.54
N GLU A 276 0.74 21.57 1.47
CA GLU A 276 0.66 20.13 1.19
C GLU A 276 1.34 19.32 2.29
N ASN A 277 2.48 19.79 2.81
CA ASN A 277 3.18 19.12 3.92
C ASN A 277 2.34 19.08 5.21
N LYS A 278 1.58 20.13 5.52
CA LYS A 278 0.70 20.19 6.69
C LYS A 278 -0.49 19.25 6.54
N ALA A 279 -1.12 19.26 5.36
CA ALA A 279 -2.19 18.33 5.04
C ALA A 279 -1.69 16.87 5.07
N MET A 280 -0.53 16.60 4.49
CA MET A 280 0.09 15.28 4.44
C MET A 280 0.50 14.77 5.81
N LYS A 281 1.10 15.61 6.68
CA LYS A 281 1.41 15.22 8.07
C LYS A 281 0.16 14.84 8.87
N ARG A 282 -0.92 15.61 8.71
CA ARG A 282 -2.22 15.26 9.32
C ARG A 282 -2.75 13.94 8.76
N ALA A 283 -2.66 13.75 7.44
CA ALA A 283 -3.08 12.52 6.79
C ALA A 283 -2.27 11.31 7.28
N SER A 284 -0.95 11.43 7.35
CA SER A 284 -0.04 10.41 7.89
C SER A 284 -0.31 10.10 9.35
N PHE A 285 -0.59 11.10 10.20
CA PHE A 285 -0.97 10.85 11.59
C PHE A 285 -2.23 9.99 11.67
N VAL A 286 -3.31 10.44 11.02
CA VAL A 286 -4.59 9.71 11.01
C VAL A 286 -4.42 8.31 10.41
N GLY A 287 -3.80 8.22 9.22
CA GLY A 287 -3.59 6.96 8.52
C GLY A 287 -2.78 5.97 9.35
N VAL A 288 -1.59 6.36 9.82
CA VAL A 288 -0.74 5.47 10.63
C VAL A 288 -1.44 5.08 11.93
N SER A 289 -1.98 6.03 12.70
CA SER A 289 -2.67 5.71 13.96
C SER A 289 -3.86 4.77 13.78
N THR A 290 -4.69 5.00 12.75
CA THR A 290 -5.81 4.10 12.44
C THR A 290 -5.32 2.71 12.03
N THR A 291 -4.31 2.62 11.15
CA THR A 291 -3.76 1.31 10.75
C THR A 291 -3.15 0.55 11.91
N THR A 292 -2.35 1.20 12.76
CA THR A 292 -1.74 0.61 13.95
C THR A 292 -2.79 0.05 14.91
N PHE A 293 -3.90 0.75 15.09
CA PHE A 293 -5.02 0.25 15.90
C PHE A 293 -5.56 -1.08 15.34
N PHE A 294 -5.89 -1.11 14.04
CA PHE A 294 -6.34 -2.34 13.39
C PHE A 294 -5.28 -3.45 13.41
N TYR A 295 -4.00 -3.10 13.29
CA TYR A 295 -2.89 -4.06 13.27
C TYR A 295 -2.68 -4.74 14.60
N ILE A 296 -2.71 -3.97 15.68
CA ILE A 296 -2.66 -4.52 17.04
C ILE A 296 -3.87 -5.42 17.26
N LEU A 297 -5.09 -4.99 16.87
CA LEU A 297 -6.28 -5.81 17.05
C LEU A 297 -6.22 -7.11 16.23
N CYS A 298 -6.00 -7.05 14.91
CA CYS A 298 -5.90 -8.23 14.06
C CYS A 298 -4.76 -9.17 14.50
N GLY A 299 -3.58 -8.62 14.79
CA GLY A 299 -2.43 -9.40 15.22
C GLY A 299 -2.67 -10.08 16.57
N CYS A 300 -3.06 -9.30 17.59
CA CYS A 300 -3.20 -9.79 18.96
C CYS A 300 -4.41 -10.70 19.12
N LEU A 301 -5.58 -10.32 18.58
CA LEU A 301 -6.77 -11.14 18.68
C LEU A 301 -6.68 -12.38 17.78
N GLY A 302 -6.06 -12.26 16.60
CA GLY A 302 -5.74 -13.42 15.77
C GLY A 302 -4.80 -14.39 16.48
N TYR A 303 -3.75 -13.89 17.15
CA TYR A 303 -2.87 -14.74 17.95
C TYR A 303 -3.58 -15.33 19.18
N ALA A 304 -4.49 -14.59 19.83
CA ALA A 304 -5.32 -15.14 20.91
C ALA A 304 -6.23 -16.28 20.41
N ALA A 305 -6.83 -16.12 19.23
CA ALA A 305 -7.72 -17.11 18.65
C ALA A 305 -6.97 -18.37 18.18
N PHE A 306 -5.81 -18.20 17.53
CA PHE A 306 -5.11 -19.30 16.82
C PHE A 306 -3.84 -19.80 17.51
N GLY A 307 -3.25 -19.02 18.41
CA GLY A 307 -2.02 -19.36 19.11
C GLY A 307 -0.84 -19.53 18.16
N ASN A 308 0.10 -20.40 18.52
CA ASN A 308 1.30 -20.68 17.74
C ASN A 308 1.01 -21.26 16.32
N LYS A 309 -0.25 -21.63 16.04
CA LYS A 309 -0.71 -22.14 14.75
C LYS A 309 -1.45 -21.08 13.92
N ALA A 310 -1.31 -19.80 14.26
CA ALA A 310 -1.91 -18.71 13.48
C ALA A 310 -1.58 -18.86 11.98
N PRO A 311 -2.59 -18.82 11.09
CA PRO A 311 -2.36 -18.98 9.67
C PRO A 311 -1.67 -17.75 9.10
N GLY A 312 -1.02 -17.93 7.93
CA GLY A 312 -0.31 -16.85 7.26
C GLY A 312 -1.22 -15.69 6.88
N ASP A 313 -2.44 -15.96 6.45
CA ASP A 313 -3.51 -14.97 6.37
C ASP A 313 -4.64 -15.42 7.30
N PHE A 314 -4.88 -14.64 8.37
CA PHE A 314 -5.77 -15.04 9.47
C PHE A 314 -7.26 -15.09 9.09
N LEU A 315 -7.65 -14.54 7.93
CA LEU A 315 -8.99 -14.66 7.35
C LEU A 315 -9.13 -15.85 6.39
N THR A 316 -8.05 -16.59 6.20
CA THR A 316 -7.96 -17.78 5.34
C THR A 316 -7.35 -18.96 6.12
N ASP A 317 -7.05 -20.07 5.44
CA ASP A 317 -6.48 -21.29 6.05
C ASP A 317 -7.21 -21.73 7.33
N PHE A 318 -8.54 -21.72 7.27
CA PHE A 318 -9.40 -22.24 8.33
C PHE A 318 -9.31 -21.52 9.68
N GLY A 319 -8.83 -20.27 9.69
CA GLY A 319 -8.93 -19.43 10.88
C GLY A 319 -10.40 -19.34 11.36
N PHE A 320 -11.34 -19.18 10.44
CA PHE A 320 -12.76 -19.19 10.75
C PHE A 320 -13.50 -20.10 9.75
N TYR A 321 -14.49 -20.84 10.23
CA TYR A 321 -15.32 -21.73 9.40
C TYR A 321 -16.76 -21.25 9.27
N GLU A 322 -17.26 -20.54 10.28
CA GLU A 322 -18.62 -20.04 10.34
C GLU A 322 -18.65 -18.63 10.95
N PRO A 323 -19.60 -17.77 10.55
CA PRO A 323 -20.56 -17.99 9.47
C PRO A 323 -19.91 -17.87 8.08
N PHE A 324 -20.10 -18.88 7.20
CA PHE A 324 -19.41 -18.95 5.89
C PHE A 324 -19.65 -17.72 5.00
N TRP A 325 -20.88 -17.18 4.98
CA TRP A 325 -21.21 -15.99 4.18
C TRP A 325 -20.39 -14.75 4.58
N LEU A 326 -20.04 -14.64 5.86
CA LEU A 326 -19.29 -13.51 6.39
C LEU A 326 -17.81 -13.63 6.02
N ILE A 327 -17.29 -14.86 6.02
CA ILE A 327 -15.95 -15.19 5.54
C ILE A 327 -15.85 -14.92 4.03
N ASP A 328 -16.85 -15.33 3.27
CA ASP A 328 -16.95 -15.07 1.84
C ASP A 328 -16.97 -13.56 1.55
N PHE A 329 -17.80 -12.82 2.28
CA PHE A 329 -17.88 -11.37 2.15
C PHE A 329 -16.54 -10.69 2.50
N ALA A 330 -15.89 -11.09 3.59
CA ALA A 330 -14.58 -10.54 3.97
C ALA A 330 -13.51 -10.81 2.91
N ASN A 331 -13.45 -12.03 2.37
CA ASN A 331 -12.50 -12.39 1.33
C ASN A 331 -12.80 -11.71 -0.02
N ALA A 332 -14.08 -11.50 -0.36
CA ALA A 332 -14.47 -10.69 -1.51
C ALA A 332 -14.05 -9.21 -1.32
N CYS A 333 -14.21 -8.65 -0.12
CA CYS A 333 -13.69 -7.32 0.22
C CYS A 333 -12.17 -7.24 0.03
N ILE A 334 -11.40 -8.24 0.47
CA ILE A 334 -9.93 -8.29 0.25
C ILE A 334 -9.62 -8.29 -1.25
N ALA A 335 -10.25 -9.16 -2.03
CA ALA A 335 -10.00 -9.23 -3.47
C ALA A 335 -10.31 -7.89 -4.16
N PHE A 336 -11.44 -7.26 -3.82
CA PHE A 336 -11.82 -5.95 -4.36
C PHE A 336 -10.87 -4.83 -3.92
N HIS A 337 -10.48 -4.81 -2.65
CA HIS A 337 -9.47 -3.87 -2.13
C HIS A 337 -8.19 -3.93 -2.97
N LEU A 338 -7.67 -5.14 -3.16
CA LEU A 338 -6.38 -5.36 -3.83
C LEU A 338 -6.44 -5.00 -5.31
N ILE A 339 -7.63 -5.02 -5.93
CA ILE A 339 -7.80 -4.48 -7.28
C ILE A 339 -7.45 -2.99 -7.33
N GLY A 340 -7.98 -2.21 -6.39
CA GLY A 340 -7.70 -0.77 -6.28
C GLY A 340 -6.27 -0.49 -5.81
N ALA A 341 -5.80 -1.19 -4.78
CA ALA A 341 -4.46 -1.01 -4.24
C ALA A 341 -3.38 -1.30 -5.28
N TYR A 342 -3.54 -2.34 -6.12
CA TYR A 342 -2.60 -2.63 -7.20
C TYR A 342 -2.36 -1.43 -8.11
N GLN A 343 -3.42 -0.69 -8.47
CA GLN A 343 -3.30 0.49 -9.31
C GLN A 343 -2.53 1.63 -8.62
N VAL A 344 -2.66 1.78 -7.30
CA VAL A 344 -1.88 2.78 -6.53
C VAL A 344 -0.38 2.56 -6.70
N PHE A 345 0.08 1.31 -6.67
CA PHE A 345 1.50 0.97 -6.74
C PHE A 345 2.03 0.73 -8.16
N ALA A 346 1.18 0.33 -9.11
CA ALA A 346 1.60 0.09 -10.50
C ALA A 346 1.76 1.40 -11.30
N GLN A 347 0.92 2.41 -11.04
CA GLN A 347 0.91 3.65 -11.82
C GLN A 347 2.25 4.42 -11.80
N PRO A 348 2.99 4.54 -10.68
CA PRO A 348 4.32 5.17 -10.69
C PRO A 348 5.33 4.46 -11.61
N ILE A 349 5.24 3.14 -11.74
CA ILE A 349 6.10 2.37 -12.67
C ILE A 349 5.74 2.73 -14.12
N PHE A 350 4.45 2.74 -14.44
CA PHE A 350 3.98 3.07 -15.78
C PHE A 350 4.39 4.49 -16.18
N GLN A 351 4.14 5.46 -15.30
CA GLN A 351 4.53 6.85 -15.52
C GLN A 351 6.04 7.01 -15.72
N PHE A 352 6.85 6.29 -14.95
CA PHE A 352 8.31 6.34 -15.09
C PHE A 352 8.78 5.83 -16.46
N VAL A 353 8.32 4.65 -16.87
CA VAL A 353 8.73 4.03 -18.13
C VAL A 353 8.21 4.85 -19.32
N GLU A 354 6.94 5.25 -19.30
CA GLU A 354 6.32 6.04 -20.37
C GLU A 354 6.97 7.40 -20.53
N LYS A 355 7.22 8.13 -19.43
CA LYS A 355 7.90 9.42 -19.48
C LYS A 355 9.32 9.28 -20.04
N LYS A 356 10.04 8.23 -19.65
CA LYS A 356 11.40 7.97 -20.14
C LYS A 356 11.39 7.64 -21.64
N CYS A 357 10.46 6.80 -22.08
CA CYS A 357 10.32 6.44 -23.49
C CYS A 357 9.90 7.63 -24.36
N ASN A 358 8.90 8.40 -23.93
CA ASN A 358 8.45 9.61 -24.63
C ASN A 358 9.58 10.63 -24.81
N ARG A 359 10.43 10.81 -23.79
CA ARG A 359 11.57 11.74 -23.87
C ARG A 359 12.69 11.23 -24.78
N ASN A 360 12.94 9.93 -24.77
CA ASN A 360 14.06 9.35 -25.52
C ASN A 360 13.72 9.11 -27.00
N TRP A 361 12.44 8.94 -27.33
CA TRP A 361 11.96 8.68 -28.69
C TRP A 361 10.75 9.55 -29.04
N PRO A 362 10.90 10.89 -29.08
CA PRO A 362 9.77 11.82 -29.30
C PRO A 362 9.12 11.66 -30.68
N ASP A 363 9.88 11.26 -31.70
CA ASP A 363 9.40 11.13 -33.07
C ASP A 363 8.73 9.78 -33.36
N ASN A 364 8.78 8.84 -32.41
CA ASN A 364 8.20 7.51 -32.60
C ASN A 364 6.69 7.54 -32.33
N LYS A 365 5.89 7.50 -33.41
CA LYS A 365 4.43 7.52 -33.34
C LYS A 365 3.83 6.39 -32.50
N PHE A 366 4.45 5.21 -32.44
CA PHE A 366 3.97 4.13 -31.57
C PHE A 366 4.01 4.50 -30.09
N ILE A 367 4.99 5.32 -29.70
CA ILE A 367 5.22 5.77 -28.33
C ILE A 367 4.42 7.03 -28.02
N THR A 368 4.37 8.00 -28.94
CA THR A 368 3.86 9.34 -28.66
C THR A 368 2.43 9.61 -29.15
N SER A 369 1.90 8.82 -30.08
CA SER A 369 0.56 9.09 -30.65
C SER A 369 -0.57 8.59 -29.75
N GLU A 370 -1.57 9.45 -29.56
CA GLU A 370 -2.83 9.13 -28.90
C GLU A 370 -3.94 8.97 -29.95
N TYR A 371 -4.60 7.82 -29.96
CA TYR A 371 -5.69 7.50 -30.88
C TYR A 371 -7.01 7.51 -30.11
N SER A 372 -7.89 8.45 -30.43
CA SER A 372 -9.22 8.52 -29.81
C SER A 372 -10.15 7.48 -30.42
N VAL A 373 -10.58 6.52 -29.61
CA VAL A 373 -11.61 5.53 -29.95
C VAL A 373 -12.87 5.86 -29.17
N ASN A 374 -14.00 5.91 -29.85
CA ASN A 374 -15.29 6.11 -29.20
C ASN A 374 -15.87 4.74 -28.85
N ILE A 375 -15.90 4.41 -27.56
CA ILE A 375 -16.45 3.14 -27.10
C ILE A 375 -17.93 3.37 -26.78
N PRO A 376 -18.86 2.56 -27.35
CA PRO A 376 -20.27 2.64 -27.02
C PRO A 376 -20.48 2.61 -25.49
N PHE A 377 -21.33 3.51 -24.97
CA PHE A 377 -21.67 3.66 -23.54
C PHE A 377 -20.55 4.14 -22.59
N LEU A 378 -19.28 4.08 -22.99
CA LEU A 378 -18.13 4.47 -22.16
C LEU A 378 -17.51 5.82 -22.59
N GLY A 379 -17.79 6.28 -23.81
CA GLY A 379 -17.34 7.57 -24.33
C GLY A 379 -16.00 7.52 -25.06
N LYS A 380 -15.34 8.67 -25.19
CA LYS A 380 -14.05 8.79 -25.91
C LYS A 380 -12.89 8.32 -25.02
N PHE A 381 -12.16 7.31 -25.48
CA PHE A 381 -10.94 6.81 -24.86
C PHE A 381 -9.73 7.06 -25.75
N ASN A 382 -8.66 7.58 -25.16
CA ASN A 382 -7.39 7.78 -25.86
C ASN A 382 -6.50 6.55 -25.63
N ILE A 383 -6.24 5.83 -26.73
CA ILE A 383 -5.40 4.65 -26.77
C ILE A 383 -4.01 5.05 -27.28
N ASN A 384 -2.99 4.61 -26.56
CA ASN A 384 -1.60 4.70 -26.97
C ASN A 384 -1.07 3.27 -27.10
N PHE A 385 -0.53 2.90 -28.27
CA PHE A 385 -0.15 1.52 -28.52
C PHE A 385 1.03 1.06 -27.65
N PHE A 386 2.03 1.92 -27.42
CA PHE A 386 3.11 1.62 -26.48
C PHE A 386 2.57 1.37 -25.08
N ARG A 387 1.70 2.25 -24.56
CA ARG A 387 1.04 2.11 -23.26
C ARG A 387 0.31 0.76 -23.16
N LEU A 388 -0.47 0.42 -24.19
CA LEU A 388 -1.23 -0.83 -24.23
C LEU A 388 -0.33 -2.06 -24.16
N VAL A 389 0.72 -2.11 -24.98
CA VAL A 389 1.64 -3.26 -25.05
C VAL A 389 2.47 -3.39 -23.78
N TRP A 390 3.12 -2.29 -23.36
CA TRP A 390 4.01 -2.30 -22.20
C TRP A 390 3.27 -2.59 -20.90
N ARG A 391 2.14 -1.91 -20.63
CA ARG A 391 1.38 -2.14 -19.39
C ARG A 391 0.83 -3.57 -19.33
N THR A 392 0.36 -4.11 -20.47
CA THR A 392 -0.07 -5.51 -20.56
C THR A 392 1.09 -6.47 -20.27
N ALA A 393 2.25 -6.26 -20.91
CA ALA A 393 3.44 -7.08 -20.69
C ALA A 393 3.89 -7.05 -19.22
N TYR A 394 3.88 -5.87 -18.59
CA TYR A 394 4.18 -5.71 -17.18
C TYR A 394 3.26 -6.56 -16.29
N VAL A 395 1.94 -6.45 -16.47
CA VAL A 395 0.97 -7.21 -15.68
C VAL A 395 1.18 -8.70 -15.88
N VAL A 396 1.30 -9.18 -17.13
CA VAL A 396 1.56 -10.59 -17.44
C VAL A 396 2.83 -11.11 -16.74
N ILE A 397 3.94 -10.37 -16.80
CA ILE A 397 5.19 -10.77 -16.16
C ILE A 397 5.03 -10.86 -14.64
N THR A 398 4.43 -9.84 -13.99
CA THR A 398 4.24 -9.87 -12.54
C THR A 398 3.29 -10.99 -12.10
N THR A 399 2.24 -11.28 -12.86
CA THR A 399 1.34 -12.40 -12.62
C THR A 399 2.06 -13.74 -12.77
N LEU A 400 2.91 -13.92 -13.79
CA LEU A 400 3.70 -15.14 -13.94
C LEU A 400 4.69 -15.34 -12.78
N VAL A 401 5.34 -14.26 -12.32
CA VAL A 401 6.21 -14.32 -11.13
C VAL A 401 5.42 -14.75 -9.89
N ALA A 402 4.21 -14.20 -9.70
CA ALA A 402 3.31 -14.62 -8.61
C ALA A 402 2.93 -16.11 -8.69
N MET A 403 2.71 -16.64 -9.91
CA MET A 403 2.41 -18.06 -10.13
C MET A 403 3.62 -18.97 -9.86
N ILE A 404 4.84 -18.51 -10.13
CA ILE A 404 6.05 -19.32 -9.88
C ILE A 404 6.42 -19.34 -8.39
N PHE A 405 6.18 -18.25 -7.66
CA PHE A 405 6.54 -18.10 -6.25
C PHE A 405 5.34 -17.68 -5.38
N PRO A 406 4.30 -18.52 -5.20
CA PRO A 406 3.09 -18.16 -4.46
C PRO A 406 3.25 -18.23 -2.94
N PHE A 407 4.40 -17.78 -2.40
CA PHE A 407 4.75 -17.91 -0.98
C PHE A 407 4.43 -16.63 -0.21
N PHE A 408 3.19 -16.50 0.26
CA PHE A 408 2.62 -15.29 0.86
C PHE A 408 3.56 -14.58 1.87
N ASN A 409 3.79 -15.14 3.06
CA ASN A 409 4.62 -14.48 4.10
C ASN A 409 6.07 -14.27 3.65
N ALA A 410 6.63 -15.14 2.81
CA ALA A 410 8.05 -15.04 2.46
C ALA A 410 8.28 -13.91 1.44
N ILE A 411 7.33 -13.73 0.52
CA ILE A 411 7.31 -12.61 -0.42
C ILE A 411 7.03 -11.30 0.31
N LEU A 412 6.00 -11.25 1.17
CA LEU A 412 5.66 -10.05 1.95
C LEU A 412 6.83 -9.61 2.84
N GLY A 413 7.42 -10.54 3.59
CA GLY A 413 8.56 -10.26 4.47
C GLY A 413 9.77 -9.73 3.70
N LEU A 414 10.04 -10.26 2.51
CA LEU A 414 11.14 -9.79 1.66
C LEU A 414 10.86 -8.38 1.12
N ILE A 415 9.63 -8.09 0.69
CA ILE A 415 9.23 -6.76 0.23
C ILE A 415 9.36 -5.75 1.37
N GLY A 416 8.87 -6.09 2.57
CA GLY A 416 8.97 -5.24 3.75
C GLY A 416 10.42 -4.96 4.14
N ALA A 417 11.27 -5.99 4.17
CA ALA A 417 12.69 -5.83 4.43
C ALA A 417 13.39 -4.94 3.38
N ALA A 418 13.03 -5.09 2.11
CA ALA A 418 13.62 -4.33 1.01
C ALA A 418 13.15 -2.86 0.97
N SER A 419 11.94 -2.52 1.43
CA SER A 419 11.47 -1.12 1.49
C SER A 419 11.89 -0.41 2.77
N PHE A 420 11.81 -1.09 3.91
CA PHE A 420 11.81 -0.42 5.21
C PHE A 420 13.05 0.43 5.44
N TRP A 421 14.25 -0.15 5.35
CA TRP A 421 15.46 0.64 5.53
C TRP A 421 15.64 1.74 4.48
N PRO A 422 15.68 1.46 3.16
CA PRO A 422 16.03 2.50 2.20
C PRO A 422 14.94 3.57 2.08
N LEU A 423 13.67 3.17 1.95
CA LEU A 423 12.57 4.04 1.55
C LEU A 423 11.79 4.63 2.73
N THR A 424 11.63 3.87 3.82
CA THR A 424 10.94 4.39 5.02
C THR A 424 11.90 5.16 5.92
N VAL A 425 13.16 4.73 6.05
CA VAL A 425 14.08 5.31 7.05
C VAL A 425 15.20 6.15 6.44
N TYR A 426 16.05 5.54 5.61
CA TYR A 426 17.30 6.15 5.16
C TYR A 426 17.08 7.40 4.33
N PHE A 427 16.36 7.31 3.22
CA PHE A 427 16.17 8.47 2.34
C PHE A 427 15.43 9.62 3.04
N PRO A 428 14.32 9.41 3.78
CA PRO A 428 13.65 10.49 4.49
C PRO A 428 14.56 11.19 5.49
N VAL A 429 15.36 10.43 6.25
CA VAL A 429 16.31 10.99 7.22
C VAL A 429 17.43 11.75 6.53
N GLU A 430 18.04 11.21 5.47
CA GLU A 430 19.10 11.90 4.74
C GLU A 430 18.60 13.19 4.09
N MET A 431 17.41 13.17 3.49
CA MET A 431 16.79 14.35 2.89
C MET A 431 16.45 15.39 3.95
N HIS A 432 15.94 14.98 5.11
CA HIS A 432 15.71 15.87 6.25
C HIS A 432 16.99 16.56 6.74
N ILE A 433 18.08 15.79 6.88
CA ILE A 433 19.38 16.32 7.26
C ILE A 433 19.87 17.36 6.26
N ALA A 434 19.71 17.10 4.96
CA ALA A 434 20.09 18.01 3.89
C ALA A 434 19.20 19.27 3.87
N GLN A 435 17.87 19.10 3.93
CA GLN A 435 16.89 20.19 3.91
C GLN A 435 17.06 21.14 5.09
N THR A 436 17.16 20.60 6.31
CA THR A 436 17.23 21.41 7.54
C THR A 436 18.66 21.75 7.96
N LYS A 437 19.66 21.35 7.17
CA LYS A 437 21.09 21.61 7.41
C LYS A 437 21.53 21.20 8.82
N VAL A 438 21.11 20.01 9.29
CA VAL A 438 21.44 19.53 10.63
C VAL A 438 22.96 19.46 10.81
N LYS A 439 23.49 20.14 11.84
CA LYS A 439 24.93 20.16 12.13
C LYS A 439 25.47 18.75 12.35
N LYS A 440 26.48 18.36 11.56
CA LYS A 440 27.16 17.07 11.67
C LYS A 440 27.69 16.87 13.10
N TYR A 441 27.56 15.66 13.62
CA TYR A 441 27.93 15.27 15.00
C TYR A 441 27.16 15.95 16.12
N SER A 442 26.12 16.75 15.84
CA SER A 442 25.18 17.16 16.88
C SER A 442 24.43 15.93 17.44
N PRO A 443 23.91 15.99 18.69
CA PRO A 443 23.11 14.90 19.25
C PRO A 443 21.94 14.49 18.33
N ARG A 444 21.29 15.48 17.69
CA ARG A 444 20.23 15.23 16.69
C ARG A 444 20.74 14.45 15.49
N TRP A 445 21.89 14.83 14.93
CA TRP A 445 22.49 14.13 13.79
C TRP A 445 22.87 12.69 14.16
N ILE A 446 23.47 12.49 15.35
CA ILE A 446 23.85 11.17 15.85
C ILE A 446 22.61 10.29 16.02
N GLY A 447 21.54 10.81 16.67
CA GLY A 447 20.29 10.07 16.84
C GLY A 447 19.66 9.64 15.51
N LEU A 448 19.63 10.53 14.52
CA LEU A 448 19.11 10.22 13.18
C LEU A 448 19.95 9.14 12.46
N LYS A 449 21.29 9.22 12.56
CA LYS A 449 22.17 8.20 11.97
C LYS A 449 22.08 6.86 12.69
N MET A 450 21.96 6.86 14.02
CA MET A 450 21.73 5.65 14.81
C MET A 450 20.43 4.96 14.40
N LEU A 451 19.35 5.71 14.23
CA LEU A 451 18.09 5.17 13.71
C LEU A 451 18.28 4.48 12.36
N CYS A 452 18.99 5.11 11.41
CA CYS A 452 19.29 4.51 10.11
C CYS A 452 20.10 3.20 10.23
N TRP A 453 21.11 3.15 11.09
CA TRP A 453 21.95 1.95 11.26
C TRP A 453 21.20 0.80 11.93
N VAL A 454 20.43 1.08 12.98
CA VAL A 454 19.61 0.05 13.65
C VAL A 454 18.58 -0.52 12.67
N CYS A 455 17.88 0.33 11.92
CA CYS A 455 16.89 -0.12 10.94
C CYS A 455 17.52 -0.89 9.77
N LEU A 456 18.80 -0.61 9.42
CA LEU A 456 19.53 -1.39 8.42
C LEU A 456 19.72 -2.82 8.90
N ILE A 457 20.21 -3.01 10.12
CA ILE A 457 20.45 -4.33 10.70
C ILE A 457 19.14 -5.11 10.77
N VAL A 458 18.07 -4.47 11.26
CA VAL A 458 16.73 -5.07 11.33
C VAL A 458 16.25 -5.52 9.94
N SER A 459 16.43 -4.69 8.91
CA SER A 459 16.04 -5.03 7.53
C SER A 459 16.87 -6.16 6.94
N LEU A 460 18.18 -6.19 7.21
CA LEU A 460 19.05 -7.28 6.74
C LEU A 460 18.69 -8.62 7.38
N LEU A 461 18.38 -8.63 8.68
CA LEU A 461 17.91 -9.84 9.36
C LEU A 461 16.56 -10.29 8.81
N ALA A 462 15.62 -9.37 8.62
CA ALA A 462 14.31 -9.67 8.04
C ALA A 462 14.41 -10.23 6.61
N ALA A 463 15.31 -9.67 5.78
CA ALA A 463 15.60 -10.20 4.45
C ALA A 463 16.18 -11.62 4.52
N ALA A 464 17.13 -11.87 5.42
CA ALA A 464 17.71 -13.20 5.61
C ALA A 464 16.66 -14.24 6.03
N GLY A 465 15.78 -13.89 6.99
CA GLY A 465 14.67 -14.75 7.40
C GLY A 465 13.70 -15.07 6.27
N SER A 466 13.32 -14.05 5.48
CA SER A 466 12.40 -14.21 4.35
C SER A 466 13.01 -15.05 3.22
N ILE A 467 14.29 -14.85 2.91
CA ILE A 467 15.04 -15.67 1.94
C ILE A 467 15.13 -17.12 2.42
N ALA A 468 15.42 -17.36 3.71
CA ALA A 468 15.43 -18.71 4.27
C ALA A 468 14.05 -19.38 4.15
N GLY A 469 12.96 -18.62 4.40
CA GLY A 469 11.59 -19.07 4.19
C GLY A 469 11.29 -19.44 2.72
N LEU A 470 11.72 -18.60 1.77
CA LEU A 470 11.59 -18.88 0.34
C LEU A 470 12.37 -20.14 -0.06
N ILE A 471 13.63 -20.27 0.34
CA ILE A 471 14.46 -21.44 0.04
C ILE A 471 13.82 -22.72 0.59
N SER A 472 13.29 -22.67 1.82
CA SER A 472 12.61 -23.81 2.41
C SER A 472 11.36 -24.20 1.63
N SER A 473 10.59 -23.22 1.15
CA SER A 473 9.33 -23.45 0.44
C SER A 473 9.56 -23.96 -1.00
N VAL A 474 10.56 -23.41 -1.69
CA VAL A 474 10.92 -23.83 -3.06
C VAL A 474 11.40 -25.28 -3.12
N LYS A 475 12.10 -25.78 -2.08
CA LYS A 475 12.60 -27.16 -2.04
C LYS A 475 11.50 -28.22 -2.13
N THR A 476 10.31 -27.93 -1.61
CA THR A 476 9.17 -28.87 -1.59
C THR A 476 8.13 -28.55 -2.67
N TYR A 477 8.19 -27.36 -3.24
CA TYR A 477 7.19 -26.87 -4.18
C TYR A 477 7.43 -27.35 -5.62
N LYS A 478 6.35 -27.79 -6.28
CA LYS A 478 6.32 -28.10 -7.72
C LYS A 478 5.45 -27.06 -8.43
N PRO A 479 6.03 -26.14 -9.23
CA PRO A 479 5.26 -25.13 -9.95
C PRO A 479 4.13 -25.71 -10.79
N PHE A 480 3.00 -24.99 -10.84
CA PHE A 480 1.83 -25.32 -11.66
C PHE A 480 1.14 -26.65 -11.32
N ARG A 481 1.39 -27.23 -10.14
CA ARG A 481 0.60 -28.33 -9.58
C ARG A 481 -0.29 -27.84 -8.46
N THR A 482 -1.48 -28.42 -8.35
CA THR A 482 -2.36 -28.24 -7.19
C THR A 482 -1.70 -28.92 -5.99
N ILE A 483 -1.53 -28.19 -4.90
CA ILE A 483 -1.01 -28.75 -3.65
C ILE A 483 -2.15 -29.55 -3.05
N HIS A 484 -1.97 -30.87 -2.92
CA HIS A 484 -2.77 -31.68 -2.02
C HIS A 484 -2.16 -31.49 -0.63
N GLU A 485 -2.93 -30.92 0.30
CA GLU A 485 -2.52 -30.80 1.72
C GLU A 485 -2.48 -32.16 2.41
#